data_AF-S5DKM4-F1
#
_entry.id   AF-S5DKM4-F1
#
_cell.length_a   1.000
_cell.length_b   1.000
_cell.length_c   1.000
_cell.angle_alpha   90.00
_cell.angle_beta   90.00
_cell.angle_gamma   90.00
#
_symmetry.space_group_name_H-M   'P 1'
#
loop_
_entity.id
_entity.type
_entity.pdbx_description
1 polymer ?
#
loop_
_entity_poly.entity_id
_entity_poly.type
_entity_poly.pdbx_seq_one_letter_code
_entity_poly.pdbx_strand_id
1 'polypeptide(L)' 'MRWVGMFPGQGSQEIGMGNELLEKYDELLINTFEETLGWSLKDIINSEDPELIKKTNIAQPYIFSVSYCYGIETINNLGN' A
#
# COMPACT_ATOMS: atom_id res chain seq x y z
N MET A 1 3.64 -24.86 -9.46
CA MET A 1 4.86 -24.39 -8.77
C MET A 1 4.62 -24.33 -7.26
N ARG A 2 5.64 -24.20 -6.41
CA ARG A 2 5.47 -23.85 -4.99
C ARG A 2 6.21 -22.54 -4.74
N TRP A 3 5.52 -21.55 -4.18
CA TRP A 3 6.04 -20.22 -3.91
C TRP A 3 5.85 -19.86 -2.44
N VAL A 4 6.72 -18.98 -1.95
CA VAL A 4 6.63 -18.34 -0.64
C VAL A 4 6.54 -16.84 -0.87
N GLY A 5 5.48 -16.22 -0.38
CA GLY A 5 5.35 -14.76 -0.34
C GLY A 5 6.01 -14.20 0.91
N MET A 6 6.78 -13.14 0.75
CA MET A 6 7.38 -12.38 1.86
C MET A 6 7.02 -10.91 1.69
N PHE A 7 6.56 -10.27 2.76
CA PHE A 7 6.16 -8.87 2.77
C PHE A 7 7.04 -8.09 3.75
N PRO A 8 7.57 -6.92 3.34
CA PRO A 8 8.40 -6.09 4.20
C PRO A 8 7.57 -5.45 5.34
N GLY A 9 8.25 -5.12 6.44
CA GLY A 9 7.64 -4.40 7.57
C GLY A 9 7.79 -2.89 7.46
N GLN A 10 7.37 -2.19 8.52
CA GLN A 10 7.58 -0.75 8.68
C GLN A 10 9.07 -0.39 8.61
N GLY A 11 9.38 0.70 7.91
CA GLY A 11 10.73 1.21 7.66
C GLY A 11 11.17 1.08 6.19
N SER A 12 10.42 0.35 5.37
CA SER A 12 10.70 0.17 3.93
C SER A 12 9.83 1.03 3.02
N GLN A 13 8.88 1.80 3.58
CA GLN A 13 8.00 2.68 2.83
C GLN A 13 8.73 3.95 2.34
N GLU A 14 8.46 4.34 1.10
CA GLU A 14 8.97 5.54 0.45
C GLU A 14 7.81 6.38 -0.11
N ILE A 15 8.04 7.68 -0.30
CA ILE A 15 7.07 8.56 -0.97
C ILE A 15 6.82 8.04 -2.39
N GLY A 16 5.56 8.05 -2.85
CA GLY A 16 5.19 7.57 -4.18
C GLY A 16 5.13 6.04 -4.34
N MET A 17 5.53 5.26 -3.33
CA MET A 17 5.51 3.79 -3.39
C MET A 17 4.08 3.25 -3.63
N GLY A 18 3.95 2.41 -4.66
CA GLY A 18 2.68 1.74 -4.97
C GLY A 18 1.64 2.63 -5.63
N ASN A 19 1.99 3.83 -6.12
CA ASN A 19 1.05 4.76 -6.76
C ASN A 19 0.26 4.11 -7.91
N GLU A 20 0.95 3.50 -8.88
CA GLU A 20 0.31 2.82 -10.03
C GLU A 20 -0.60 1.66 -9.61
N LEU A 21 -0.22 0.95 -8.54
CA LEU A 21 -1.01 -0.17 -8.01
C LEU A 21 -2.26 0.32 -7.31
N LEU A 22 -2.15 1.37 -6.50
CA LEU A 22 -3.28 1.89 -5.75
C LEU A 22 -4.28 2.61 -6.64
N GLU A 23 -3.84 3.20 -7.76
CA GLU A 23 -4.74 3.67 -8.81
C GLU A 23 -5.51 2.52 -9.49
N LYS A 24 -4.87 1.36 -9.68
CA LYS A 24 -5.52 0.18 -10.26
C LYS A 24 -6.56 -0.47 -9.33
N TYR A 25 -6.40 -0.30 -8.01
CA TYR A 25 -7.23 -0.90 -6.97
C TYR A 25 -7.92 0.17 -6.09
N ASP A 26 -8.34 1.28 -6.70
CA ASP A 26 -8.85 2.47 -6.01
C ASP A 26 -10.05 2.18 -5.08
N GLU A 27 -11.05 1.44 -5.56
CA GLU A 27 -12.26 1.12 -4.80
C GLU A 27 -11.93 0.30 -3.55
N LEU A 28 -10.96 -0.61 -3.64
CA LEU A 28 -10.62 -1.53 -2.57
C LEU A 28 -9.73 -0.88 -1.50
N LEU A 29 -8.84 0.03 -1.89
CA LEU A 29 -7.75 0.49 -1.03
C LEU A 29 -7.69 2.00 -0.82
N ILE A 30 -8.41 2.80 -1.60
CA ILE A 30 -8.53 4.24 -1.34
C ILE A 30 -9.82 4.46 -0.57
N ASN A 31 -10.98 4.08 -1.11
CA ASN A 31 -12.28 4.37 -0.49
C ASN A 31 -12.45 3.69 0.87
N THR A 32 -12.24 2.36 0.94
CA THR A 32 -12.40 1.59 2.19
C THR A 32 -11.40 2.04 3.27
N PHE A 33 -10.17 2.38 2.87
CA PHE A 33 -9.15 2.87 3.81
C PHE A 33 -9.50 4.24 4.35
N GLU A 34 -9.91 5.16 3.47
CA GLU A 34 -10.24 6.51 3.85
C GLU A 34 -11.41 6.55 4.83
N GLU A 35 -12.46 5.74 4.58
CA GLU A 35 -13.58 5.57 5.50
C GLU A 35 -13.16 4.97 6.85
N THR A 36 -12.22 4.02 6.86
CA THR A 36 -11.81 3.30 8.08
C THR A 36 -10.81 4.09 8.92
N LEU A 37 -9.89 4.79 8.28
CA LEU A 37 -8.74 5.44 8.94
C LEU A 37 -8.93 6.94 9.14
N GLY A 38 -9.88 7.55 8.44
CA GLY A 38 -10.17 8.98 8.51
C GLY A 38 -9.14 9.86 7.81
N TRP A 39 -8.33 9.29 6.92
CA TRP A 39 -7.36 10.00 6.08
C TRP A 39 -7.16 9.28 4.75
N SER A 40 -6.82 10.03 3.69
CA SER A 40 -6.70 9.47 2.34
C SER A 40 -5.31 8.91 2.06
N LEU A 41 -5.25 7.64 1.64
CA LEU A 41 -4.00 7.01 1.21
C LEU A 41 -3.39 7.74 0.00
N LYS A 42 -4.24 8.28 -0.88
CA LYS A 42 -3.83 9.07 -2.04
C LYS A 42 -3.09 10.35 -1.64
N ASP A 43 -3.56 11.04 -0.59
CA ASP A 43 -2.91 12.25 -0.08
C ASP A 43 -1.55 11.93 0.55
N ILE A 44 -1.44 10.78 1.23
CA ILE A 44 -0.16 10.32 1.82
C ILE A 44 0.88 10.06 0.73
N ILE A 45 0.50 9.40 -0.36
CA ILE A 45 1.41 9.03 -1.46
C ILE A 45 1.92 10.26 -2.21
N ASN A 46 1.06 11.26 -2.39
CA ASN A 46 1.38 12.51 -3.07
C ASN A 46 1.99 13.56 -2.12
N SER A 47 2.25 13.20 -0.86
CA SER A 47 2.84 14.12 0.11
C SER A 47 4.31 14.39 -0.20
N GLU A 48 4.73 15.64 -0.05
CA GLU A 48 6.15 16.04 -0.09
C GLU A 48 6.83 15.94 1.29
N ASP A 49 6.09 15.56 2.35
CA ASP A 49 6.62 15.43 3.71
C ASP A 49 7.07 13.97 4.01
N PRO A 50 8.37 13.66 3.96
CA PRO A 50 8.88 12.32 4.24
C PRO A 50 8.72 11.90 5.70
N GLU A 51 8.48 12.83 6.62
CA GLU A 51 8.23 12.48 8.02
C GLU A 51 6.80 11.96 8.23
N LEU A 52 5.87 12.29 7.32
CA LEU A 52 4.48 11.82 7.40
C LEU A 52 4.40 10.29 7.30
N ILE A 53 5.10 9.70 6.32
CA ILE A 53 5.13 8.25 6.10
C ILE A 53 5.96 7.49 7.14
N LYS A 54 6.63 8.19 8.07
CA LYS A 54 7.36 7.56 9.19
C LYS A 54 6.49 7.41 10.44
N LYS A 55 5.40 8.16 10.55
CA LYS A 55 4.46 8.04 11.67
C LYS A 55 3.83 6.65 11.63
N THR A 56 3.93 5.88 12.72
CA THR A 56 3.47 4.48 12.76
C THR A 56 2.01 4.30 12.33
N ASN A 57 1.13 5.25 12.67
CA ASN A 57 -0.28 5.21 12.28
C ASN A 57 -0.53 5.47 10.77
N ILE A 58 0.49 5.93 10.03
CA ILE A 58 0.49 6.07 8.57
C ILE A 58 1.31 4.95 7.94
N ALA A 59 2.53 4.73 8.43
CA ALA A 59 3.50 3.78 7.90
C ALA A 59 2.96 2.35 7.83
N GLN A 60 2.29 1.88 8.91
CA GLN A 60 1.76 0.52 8.98
C GLN A 60 0.58 0.30 8.02
N PRO A 61 -0.47 1.15 7.99
CA PRO A 61 -1.50 1.04 6.96
C PRO A 61 -0.95 1.18 5.55
N TYR A 62 -0.01 2.11 5.32
CA TYR A 62 0.56 2.34 3.99
C TYR A 62 1.32 1.14 3.43
N ILE A 63 2.25 0.56 4.20
CA ILE A 63 3.00 -0.62 3.76
C ILE A 63 2.10 -1.84 3.59
N PHE A 64 1.05 -1.96 4.41
CA PHE A 64 0.04 -3.00 4.26
C PHE A 64 -0.72 -2.86 2.92
N SER A 65 -1.22 -1.66 2.58
CA SER A 65 -1.99 -1.44 1.34
C SER A 65 -1.19 -1.81 0.10
N VAL A 66 0.07 -1.34 0.05
CA VAL A 66 0.97 -1.65 -1.07
C VAL A 66 1.28 -3.14 -1.13
N SER A 67 1.57 -3.78 0.01
CA SER A 67 1.83 -5.21 0.09
C SER A 67 0.64 -6.04 -0.38
N TYR A 68 -0.57 -5.65 0.01
CA TYR A 68 -1.80 -6.32 -0.37
C TYR A 68 -2.07 -6.22 -1.88
N CYS A 69 -1.93 -5.03 -2.46
CA CYS A 69 -1.94 -4.83 -3.92
C CYS A 69 -0.99 -5.77 -4.66
N TYR A 70 0.28 -5.81 -4.21
CA TYR A 70 1.29 -6.66 -4.81
C TYR A 70 0.94 -8.15 -4.69
N GLY A 71 0.35 -8.56 -3.56
CA GLY A 71 -0.15 -9.92 -3.37
C GLY A 71 -1.21 -10.28 -4.41
N ILE A 72 -2.19 -9.41 -4.63
CA ILE A 72 -3.24 -9.61 -5.65
C ILE A 72 -2.64 -9.70 -7.05
N GLU A 73 -1.77 -8.76 -7.43
CA GLU A 73 -1.10 -8.80 -8.75
C GLU A 73 -0.29 -10.08 -8.93
N THR A 74 0.46 -10.49 -7.91
CA THR A 74 1.29 -11.69 -7.99
C THR A 74 0.43 -12.92 -8.22
N ILE A 75 -0.69 -13.06 -7.49
CA ILE A 75 -1.62 -14.17 -7.66
C ILE A 75 -2.26 -14.15 -9.05
N ASN A 76 -2.68 -12.97 -9.54
CA ASN A 76 -3.34 -12.84 -10.84
C ASN A 76 -2.40 -13.15 -12.02
N ASN A 77 -1.12 -12.77 -11.92
CA ASN A 77 -0.17 -12.91 -13.02
C ASN A 77 0.64 -14.22 -12.98
N LEU A 78 0.92 -14.74 -11.79
CA LEU A 78 1.80 -15.91 -11.61
C LEU A 78 1.09 -17.14 -11.04
N GLY A 79 -0.17 -17.02 -10.62
CA GLY A 79 -0.91 -18.07 -9.90
C GLY A 79 -1.43 -19.24 -10.75
N ASN A 80 -1.16 -19.27 -12.06
CA ASN A 80 -1.52 -20.39 -12.96
C ASN A 80 -0.39 -21.42 -13.08
#